data_AF-A0A3S1MU70-F1
#
_entry.id   AF-A0A3S1MU70-F1
#
_cell.length_a   1.000
_cell.length_b   1.000
_cell.length_c   1.000
_cell.angle_alpha   90.00
_cell.angle_beta   90.00
_cell.angle_gamma   90.00
#
_symmetry.space_group_name_H-M   'P 1'
#
loop_
_entity.id
_entity.type
_entity.pdbx_description
1 polymer ?
#
loop_
_entity_poly.entity_id
_entity_poly.type
_entity_poly.pdbx_seq_one_letter_code
_entity_poly.pdbx_strand_id
1 'polypeptide(L)'
;MGIPQHYSHKLPLRCSDLLQTLYPVVEADRTQASRHGGALTTTLLLALATPMIVLPTERILRALTGAADHNDESGIDKILTENVRAEFGKQLDKTNFCEGIDWAFVGGWPIFNLADRLPGELAETLATTKANDAARKLNMPQFASCLRNALSHGGILYLDEYGRSSDGQAHMLAFISGKRSKKPPFCPDGLQECIYTAPPMESLNILRISQDGFREFVGRWATWLENSGAARGLSETVIAAE
;
A
#
# COMPACT_ATOMS: atom_id res chain seq x y z
N MET A 1 -19.91 6.85 16.00
CA MET A 1 -19.37 5.70 15.24
C MET A 1 -19.06 4.58 16.22
N GLY A 2 -19.43 3.33 15.93
CA GLY A 2 -19.05 2.19 16.78
C GLY A 2 -17.55 1.89 16.73
N ILE A 3 -16.97 1.47 17.85
CA ILE A 3 -15.55 1.09 17.93
C ILE A 3 -15.31 -0.18 17.08
N PRO A 4 -14.33 -0.21 16.16
CA PRO A 4 -13.99 -1.44 15.43
C PRO A 4 -13.51 -2.53 16.39
N GLN A 5 -14.06 -3.74 16.27
CA GLN A 5 -13.53 -4.92 16.98
C GLN A 5 -12.22 -5.43 16.35
N HIS A 6 -12.07 -5.28 15.03
CA HIS A 6 -10.88 -5.65 14.27
C HIS A 6 -10.49 -4.50 13.36
N TYR A 7 -9.40 -3.80 13.66
CA TYR A 7 -9.01 -2.62 12.89
C TYR A 7 -8.46 -3.03 11.51
N SER A 8 -7.91 -4.25 11.38
CA SER A 8 -7.28 -4.73 10.15
C SER A 8 -8.24 -4.94 8.98
N HIS A 9 -9.54 -5.10 9.20
CA HIS A 9 -10.51 -5.24 8.10
C HIS A 9 -11.69 -4.26 8.20
N LYS A 10 -12.15 -3.93 9.42
CA LYS A 10 -13.28 -2.99 9.58
C LYS A 10 -12.92 -1.55 9.24
N LEU A 11 -11.68 -1.09 9.53
CA LEU A 11 -11.27 0.25 9.09
C LEU A 11 -11.07 0.34 7.58
N PRO A 12 -10.40 -0.62 6.92
CA PRO A 12 -10.36 -0.65 5.46
C PRO A 12 -11.74 -0.58 4.81
N LEU A 13 -12.71 -1.34 5.33
CA LEU A 13 -14.09 -1.31 4.83
C LEU A 13 -14.73 0.08 5.00
N ARG A 14 -14.67 0.68 6.19
CA ARG A 14 -15.20 2.04 6.43
C ARG A 14 -14.54 3.09 5.52
N CYS A 15 -13.24 2.97 5.29
CA CYS A 15 -12.51 3.86 4.38
C CYS A 15 -12.95 3.64 2.93
N SER A 16 -13.22 2.41 2.52
CA SER A 16 -13.79 2.09 1.21
C SER A 16 -15.17 2.74 1.03
N ASP A 17 -16.06 2.62 2.02
CA ASP A 17 -17.40 3.23 1.97
C ASP A 17 -17.32 4.77 1.87
N LEU A 18 -16.43 5.38 2.66
CA LEU A 18 -16.17 6.82 2.59
C LEU A 18 -15.61 7.22 1.22
N LEU A 19 -14.67 6.44 0.67
CA LEU A 19 -14.10 6.70 -0.63
C LEU A 19 -15.18 6.65 -1.71
N GLN A 20 -16.01 5.60 -1.74
CA GLN A 20 -17.11 5.47 -2.71
C GLN A 20 -18.10 6.63 -2.63
N THR A 21 -18.43 7.07 -1.41
CA THR A 21 -19.39 8.16 -1.18
C THR A 21 -18.82 9.53 -1.55
N LEU A 22 -17.58 9.81 -1.16
CA LEU A 22 -16.99 11.14 -1.26
C LEU A 22 -16.27 11.39 -2.60
N TYR A 23 -15.80 10.34 -3.27
CA TYR A 23 -15.07 10.49 -4.53
C TYR A 23 -15.84 11.30 -5.59
N PRO A 24 -17.09 10.98 -5.95
CA PRO A 24 -17.81 11.75 -6.97
C PRO A 24 -18.08 13.21 -6.54
N VAL A 25 -18.23 13.45 -5.23
CA VAL A 25 -18.41 14.81 -4.69
C VAL A 25 -17.14 15.64 -4.86
N VAL A 26 -15.99 15.06 -4.52
CA VAL A 26 -14.69 15.72 -4.65
C VAL A 26 -14.29 15.91 -6.11
N GLU A 27 -14.60 14.95 -6.97
CA GLU A 27 -14.37 15.04 -8.42
C GLU A 27 -15.16 16.19 -9.07
N ALA A 28 -16.41 16.40 -8.62
CA ALA A 28 -17.28 17.45 -9.15
C ALA A 28 -16.98 18.86 -8.61
N ASP A 29 -16.16 19.01 -7.56
CA ASP A 29 -15.86 20.30 -6.94
C ASP A 29 -14.86 21.13 -7.77
N ARG A 30 -15.41 21.91 -8.71
CA ARG A 30 -14.64 22.82 -9.56
C ARG A 30 -13.93 23.94 -8.79
N THR A 31 -14.45 24.33 -7.63
CA THR A 31 -13.87 25.41 -6.82
C THR A 31 -12.55 24.96 -6.25
N GLN A 32 -12.54 23.77 -5.61
CA GLN A 32 -11.30 23.19 -5.11
C GLN A 32 -10.36 22.81 -6.25
N ALA A 33 -10.90 22.25 -7.35
CA ALA A 33 -10.08 21.89 -8.49
C ALA A 33 -9.29 23.08 -9.06
N SER A 34 -9.96 24.24 -9.22
CA SER A 34 -9.33 25.47 -9.71
C SER A 34 -8.25 25.99 -8.77
N ARG A 35 -8.43 25.82 -7.45
CA ARG A 35 -7.45 26.24 -6.44
C ARG A 35 -6.19 25.37 -6.42
N HIS A 36 -6.33 24.08 -6.70
CA HIS A 36 -5.28 23.09 -6.49
C HIS A 36 -4.68 22.51 -7.78
N GLY A 37 -5.09 23.00 -8.96
CA GLY A 37 -4.57 22.54 -10.25
C GLY A 37 -5.16 21.21 -10.72
N GLY A 38 -6.23 20.74 -10.09
CA GLY A 38 -6.88 19.46 -10.35
C GLY A 38 -7.80 19.06 -9.20
N ALA A 39 -8.71 18.11 -9.45
CA ALA A 39 -9.61 17.61 -8.41
C ALA A 39 -8.82 16.97 -7.25
N LEU A 40 -9.32 17.10 -6.01
CA LEU A 40 -8.67 16.53 -4.82
C LEU A 40 -8.88 15.01 -4.68
N THR A 41 -9.28 14.33 -5.76
CA THR A 41 -9.56 12.89 -5.78
C THR A 41 -8.33 12.06 -5.41
N THR A 42 -7.13 12.44 -5.88
CA THR A 42 -5.88 11.77 -5.55
C THR A 42 -5.55 11.91 -4.07
N THR A 43 -5.76 13.11 -3.51
CA THR A 43 -5.53 13.40 -2.09
C THR A 43 -6.50 12.63 -1.21
N LEU A 44 -7.79 12.62 -1.54
CA LEU A 44 -8.80 11.80 -0.85
C LEU A 44 -8.43 10.32 -0.90
N LEU A 45 -8.06 9.81 -2.08
CA LEU A 45 -7.70 8.43 -2.29
C LEU A 45 -6.51 8.03 -1.40
N LEU A 46 -5.43 8.82 -1.37
CA LEU A 46 -4.26 8.53 -0.53
C LEU A 46 -4.55 8.64 0.97
N ALA A 47 -5.35 9.62 1.38
CA ALA A 47 -5.75 9.81 2.78
C ALA A 47 -6.51 8.60 3.31
N LEU A 48 -7.41 8.02 2.51
CA LEU A 48 -8.18 6.84 2.88
C LEU A 48 -7.42 5.53 2.63
N ALA A 49 -6.58 5.44 1.60
CA ALA A 49 -5.79 4.25 1.29
C ALA A 49 -4.74 3.93 2.37
N THR A 50 -4.19 4.95 3.03
CA THR A 50 -3.18 4.77 4.08
C THR A 50 -3.66 3.83 5.19
N PRO A 51 -4.77 4.12 5.92
CA PRO A 51 -5.28 3.18 6.91
C PRO A 51 -5.79 1.86 6.30
N MET A 52 -6.28 1.86 5.05
CA MET A 52 -6.72 0.64 4.37
C MET A 52 -5.58 -0.37 4.18
N ILE A 53 -4.36 0.11 3.93
CA ILE A 53 -3.20 -0.74 3.60
C ILE A 53 -2.30 -0.95 4.83
N VAL A 54 -1.97 0.14 5.54
CA VAL A 54 -1.00 0.11 6.64
C VAL A 54 -1.51 -0.75 7.81
N LEU A 55 -2.78 -0.62 8.20
CA LEU A 55 -3.29 -1.34 9.36
C LEU A 55 -3.28 -2.86 9.19
N PRO A 56 -3.90 -3.46 8.15
CA PRO A 56 -3.79 -4.90 7.95
C PRO A 56 -2.34 -5.37 7.78
N THR A 57 -1.47 -4.54 7.19
CA THR A 57 -0.04 -4.86 7.07
C THR A 57 0.66 -4.92 8.42
N GLU A 58 0.49 -3.91 9.27
CA GLU A 58 1.14 -3.86 10.57
C GLU A 58 0.58 -4.89 11.54
N ARG A 59 -0.74 -5.11 11.51
CA ARG A 59 -1.45 -5.87 12.53
C ARG A 59 -1.59 -7.36 12.20
N ILE A 60 -1.52 -7.75 10.93
CA ILE A 60 -1.61 -9.18 10.54
C ILE A 60 -0.33 -9.61 9.80
N LEU A 61 0.06 -8.90 8.74
CA LEU A 61 1.11 -9.36 7.82
C LEU A 61 2.50 -9.40 8.47
N ARG A 62 2.82 -8.40 9.29
CA ARG A 62 4.07 -8.39 10.06
C ARG A 62 4.14 -9.55 11.04
N ALA A 63 3.04 -9.87 11.72
CA ALA A 63 2.97 -11.03 12.62
C ALA A 63 3.21 -12.34 11.85
N LEU A 64 2.59 -12.50 10.67
CA LEU A 64 2.79 -13.67 9.81
C LEU A 64 4.23 -13.86 9.32
N THR A 65 5.02 -12.78 9.28
CA THR A 65 6.44 -12.81 8.88
C THR A 65 7.41 -12.88 10.07
N GLY A 66 6.90 -13.13 11.28
CA GLY A 66 7.70 -13.26 12.50
C GLY A 66 8.12 -11.92 13.13
N ALA A 67 7.51 -10.81 12.70
CA ALA A 67 7.77 -9.46 13.19
C ALA A 67 6.56 -8.89 13.94
N ALA A 68 5.87 -9.74 14.71
CA ALA A 68 4.73 -9.37 15.54
C ALA A 68 5.09 -8.23 16.52
N ASP A 69 4.09 -7.42 16.87
CA ASP A 69 4.25 -6.21 17.67
C ASP A 69 3.03 -6.08 18.62
N HIS A 70 3.01 -5.07 19.49
CA HIS A 70 1.95 -4.85 20.49
C HIS A 70 0.55 -4.62 19.90
N ASN A 71 0.43 -4.52 18.57
CA ASN A 71 -0.80 -4.32 17.82
C ASN A 71 -1.17 -5.54 16.94
N ASP A 72 -0.59 -6.71 17.21
CA ASP A 72 -0.88 -7.96 16.51
C ASP A 72 -2.36 -8.38 16.67
N GLU A 73 -3.08 -8.46 15.54
CA GLU A 73 -4.47 -8.93 15.44
C GLU A 73 -4.58 -10.35 14.85
N SER A 74 -3.45 -10.99 14.50
CA SER A 74 -3.45 -12.33 13.86
C SER A 74 -4.01 -13.44 14.76
N GLY A 75 -4.03 -13.23 16.08
CA GLY A 75 -4.64 -14.15 17.04
C GLY A 75 -6.15 -13.99 17.21
N ILE A 76 -6.76 -12.89 16.73
CA ILE A 76 -8.15 -12.55 17.04
C ILE A 76 -9.13 -13.25 16.09
N ASP A 77 -8.85 -13.24 14.79
CA ASP A 77 -9.63 -13.98 13.78
C ASP A 77 -8.70 -14.95 13.03
N LYS A 78 -8.80 -16.23 13.39
CA LYS A 78 -7.96 -17.29 12.80
C LYS A 78 -8.31 -17.51 11.33
N ILE A 79 -9.58 -17.41 10.94
CA ILE A 79 -10.03 -17.61 9.57
C ILE A 79 -9.46 -16.50 8.69
N LEU A 80 -9.59 -15.24 9.13
CA LEU A 80 -8.97 -14.10 8.46
C LEU A 80 -7.46 -14.32 8.29
N THR A 81 -6.79 -14.71 9.36
CA THR A 81 -5.33 -14.87 9.38
C THR A 81 -4.86 -15.99 8.45
N GLU A 82 -5.58 -17.11 8.38
CA GLU A 82 -5.30 -18.21 7.44
C GLU A 82 -5.52 -17.79 5.99
N ASN A 83 -6.62 -17.10 5.70
CA ASN A 83 -6.91 -16.58 4.36
C ASN A 83 -5.86 -15.55 3.90
N VAL A 84 -5.47 -14.65 4.81
CA VAL A 84 -4.40 -13.68 4.56
C VAL A 84 -3.07 -14.40 4.31
N ARG A 85 -2.71 -15.40 5.12
CA ARG A 85 -1.50 -16.21 4.93
C ARG A 85 -1.49 -16.91 3.57
N ALA A 86 -2.63 -17.47 3.14
CA ALA A 86 -2.75 -18.14 1.86
C ALA A 86 -2.53 -17.19 0.67
N GLU A 87 -3.13 -16.00 0.69
CA GLU A 87 -2.88 -14.98 -0.34
C GLU A 87 -1.44 -14.47 -0.31
N PHE A 88 -0.83 -14.35 0.86
CA PHE A 88 0.55 -13.88 0.99
C PHE A 88 1.61 -14.84 0.45
N GLY A 89 1.26 -16.12 0.27
CA GLY A 89 2.10 -17.09 -0.42
C GLY A 89 2.12 -16.93 -1.95
N LYS A 90 1.26 -16.08 -2.52
CA LYS A 90 1.08 -15.95 -3.96
C LYS A 90 1.93 -14.84 -4.58
N GLN A 91 2.08 -14.93 -5.90
CA GLN A 91 2.49 -13.80 -6.74
C GLN A 91 1.36 -12.79 -6.85
N LEU A 92 1.71 -11.53 -7.10
CA LEU A 92 0.78 -10.41 -7.13
C LEU A 92 -0.39 -10.65 -8.10
N ASP A 93 -0.10 -11.14 -9.31
CA ASP A 93 -1.09 -11.40 -10.35
C ASP A 93 -2.01 -12.59 -10.05
N LYS A 94 -1.72 -13.40 -9.02
CA LYS A 94 -2.54 -14.53 -8.57
C LYS A 94 -3.38 -14.22 -7.34
N THR A 95 -3.33 -12.99 -6.84
CA THR A 95 -4.15 -12.57 -5.72
C THR A 95 -5.51 -12.06 -6.16
N ASN A 96 -6.52 -12.30 -5.33
CA ASN A 96 -7.92 -11.97 -5.66
C ASN A 96 -8.18 -10.45 -5.82
N PHE A 97 -7.28 -9.61 -5.33
CA PHE A 97 -7.44 -8.15 -5.31
C PHE A 97 -6.48 -7.40 -6.24
N CYS A 98 -5.47 -8.06 -6.82
CA CYS A 98 -4.55 -7.45 -7.81
C CYS A 98 -4.68 -8.05 -9.22
N GLU A 99 -5.41 -9.15 -9.39
CA GLU A 99 -5.62 -9.74 -10.72
C GLU A 99 -6.22 -8.73 -11.70
N GLY A 100 -5.58 -8.58 -12.86
CA GLY A 100 -6.00 -7.66 -13.92
C GLY A 100 -5.69 -6.18 -13.67
N ILE A 101 -5.00 -5.83 -12.58
CA ILE A 101 -4.59 -4.45 -12.29
C ILE A 101 -3.16 -4.21 -12.80
N ASP A 102 -2.99 -3.18 -13.65
CA ASP A 102 -1.74 -2.87 -14.33
C ASP A 102 -0.74 -2.11 -13.45
N TRP A 103 -0.19 -2.81 -12.46
CA TRP A 103 0.98 -2.37 -11.73
C TRP A 103 2.24 -2.42 -12.61
N ALA A 104 3.16 -1.49 -12.38
CA ALA A 104 4.54 -1.53 -12.88
C ALA A 104 5.52 -1.50 -11.71
N PHE A 105 6.63 -2.24 -11.81
CA PHE A 105 7.64 -2.35 -10.76
C PHE A 105 9.06 -2.22 -11.31
N VAL A 106 9.87 -1.41 -10.62
CA VAL A 106 11.32 -1.35 -10.81
C VAL A 106 11.98 -1.47 -9.43
N GLY A 107 12.81 -2.49 -9.25
CA GLY A 107 13.53 -2.73 -8.02
C GLY A 107 15.02 -2.41 -8.16
N GLY A 108 15.64 -1.93 -7.09
CA GLY A 108 17.09 -1.69 -7.07
C GLY A 108 17.54 -0.43 -7.81
N TRP A 109 16.66 0.54 -8.00
CA TRP A 109 16.99 1.80 -8.68
C TRP A 109 17.95 2.65 -7.84
N PRO A 110 18.88 3.41 -8.47
CA PRO A 110 19.73 4.36 -7.75
C PRO A 110 18.93 5.34 -6.88
N ILE A 111 19.50 5.71 -5.73
CA ILE A 111 18.86 6.66 -4.83
C ILE A 111 18.82 8.04 -5.50
N PHE A 112 17.65 8.67 -5.48
CA PHE A 112 17.45 10.06 -5.87
C PHE A 112 16.61 10.78 -4.83
N ASN A 113 16.69 12.11 -4.80
CA ASN A 113 15.88 12.92 -3.92
C ASN A 113 14.46 13.08 -4.50
N LEU A 114 13.44 12.63 -3.77
CA LEU A 114 12.06 12.68 -4.23
C LEU A 114 11.55 14.12 -4.41
N ALA A 115 12.19 15.11 -3.79
CA ALA A 115 11.86 16.53 -4.00
C ALA A 115 12.21 17.02 -5.42
N ASP A 116 13.14 16.35 -6.10
CA ASP A 116 13.66 16.78 -7.41
C ASP A 116 12.87 16.22 -8.61
N ARG A 117 11.71 15.58 -8.35
CA ARG A 117 10.84 14.88 -9.32
C ARG A 117 11.31 13.47 -9.71
N LEU A 118 10.45 12.72 -10.41
CA LEU A 118 10.76 11.38 -10.93
C LEU A 118 11.75 11.49 -12.11
N PRO A 119 12.91 10.80 -12.07
CA PRO A 119 13.86 10.79 -13.18
C PRO A 119 13.22 10.31 -14.49
N GLY A 120 13.54 10.97 -15.61
CA GLY A 120 12.97 10.65 -16.93
C GLY A 120 13.24 9.20 -17.37
N GLU A 121 14.47 8.70 -17.18
CA GLU A 121 14.86 7.32 -17.48
C GLU A 121 14.06 6.30 -16.64
N LEU A 122 13.76 6.65 -15.38
CA LEU A 122 12.92 5.81 -14.52
C LEU A 122 11.47 5.79 -15.02
N ALA A 123 10.93 6.95 -15.41
CA ALA A 123 9.59 7.05 -15.97
C ALA A 123 9.46 6.22 -17.27
N GLU A 124 10.45 6.30 -18.15
CA GLU A 124 10.52 5.48 -19.37
C GLU A 124 10.60 3.98 -19.05
N THR A 125 11.41 3.60 -18.07
CA THR A 125 11.53 2.20 -17.61
C THR A 125 10.20 1.69 -17.06
N LEU A 126 9.52 2.47 -16.21
CA LEU A 126 8.21 2.13 -15.63
C LEU A 126 7.09 2.03 -16.66
N ALA A 127 7.25 2.67 -17.84
CA ALA A 127 6.31 2.59 -18.94
C ALA A 127 6.47 1.32 -19.80
N THR A 128 7.52 0.51 -19.56
CA THR A 128 7.76 -0.72 -20.33
C THR A 128 6.92 -1.90 -19.86
N THR A 129 6.58 -2.79 -20.79
CA THR A 129 5.95 -4.09 -20.47
C THR A 129 6.79 -4.93 -19.51
N LYS A 130 8.12 -4.78 -19.54
CA LYS A 130 9.03 -5.45 -18.58
C LYS A 130 8.76 -5.01 -17.15
N ALA A 131 8.45 -3.74 -16.90
CA ALA A 131 8.09 -3.26 -15.58
C ALA A 131 6.74 -3.83 -15.12
N ASN A 132 5.76 -3.96 -16.02
CA ASN A 132 4.49 -4.63 -15.72
C ASN A 132 4.69 -6.11 -15.38
N ASP A 133 5.48 -6.83 -16.18
CA ASP A 133 5.78 -8.25 -15.93
C ASP A 133 6.56 -8.44 -14.63
N ALA A 134 7.44 -7.51 -14.28
CA ALA A 134 8.15 -7.50 -13.00
C ALA A 134 7.18 -7.32 -11.83
N ALA A 135 6.18 -6.44 -11.95
CA ALA A 135 5.17 -6.25 -10.92
C ALA A 135 4.32 -7.51 -10.71
N ARG A 136 3.86 -8.15 -11.79
CA ARG A 136 3.07 -9.40 -11.74
C ARG A 136 3.79 -10.51 -10.97
N LYS A 137 5.12 -10.59 -11.11
CA LYS A 137 5.98 -11.59 -10.48
C LYS A 137 6.38 -11.26 -9.04
N LEU A 138 6.04 -10.08 -8.52
CA LEU A 138 6.30 -9.75 -7.11
C LEU A 138 5.59 -10.74 -6.20
N ASN A 139 6.26 -11.15 -5.13
CA ASN A 139 5.56 -11.79 -4.03
C ASN A 139 4.83 -10.74 -3.18
N MET A 140 3.73 -11.15 -2.57
CA MET A 140 2.91 -10.27 -1.75
C MET A 140 3.65 -9.60 -0.57
N PRO A 141 4.54 -10.26 0.17
CA PRO A 141 5.32 -9.60 1.22
C PRO A 141 6.15 -8.41 0.71
N GLN A 142 6.80 -8.56 -0.44
CA GLN A 142 7.58 -7.48 -1.04
C GLN A 142 6.68 -6.34 -1.51
N PHE A 143 5.58 -6.65 -2.19
CA PHE A 143 4.60 -5.66 -2.64
C PHE A 143 4.00 -4.87 -1.47
N ALA A 144 3.51 -5.57 -0.44
CA ALA A 144 2.94 -4.96 0.75
C ALA A 144 3.96 -4.10 1.51
N SER A 145 5.21 -4.58 1.64
CA SER A 145 6.30 -3.80 2.24
C SER A 145 6.57 -2.51 1.46
N CYS A 146 6.60 -2.57 0.12
CA CYS A 146 6.80 -1.38 -0.71
C CYS A 146 5.68 -0.34 -0.50
N LEU A 147 4.42 -0.76 -0.60
CA LEU A 147 3.26 0.13 -0.40
C LEU A 147 3.21 0.70 1.02
N ARG A 148 3.34 -0.15 2.05
CA ARG A 148 3.31 0.27 3.45
C ARG A 148 4.39 1.31 3.74
N ASN A 149 5.62 1.08 3.28
CA ASN A 149 6.73 2.00 3.52
C ASN A 149 6.51 3.33 2.81
N ALA A 150 6.05 3.31 1.56
CA ALA A 150 5.72 4.52 0.82
C ALA A 150 4.64 5.35 1.52
N LEU A 151 3.53 4.71 1.92
CA LEU A 151 2.41 5.37 2.59
C LEU A 151 2.77 5.88 3.99
N SER A 152 3.60 5.15 4.73
CA SER A 152 3.95 5.50 6.12
C SER A 152 5.05 6.57 6.22
N HIS A 153 5.87 6.71 5.19
CA HIS A 153 7.08 7.56 5.23
C HIS A 153 7.09 8.64 4.13
N GLY A 154 5.98 8.86 3.43
CA GLY A 154 5.84 9.91 2.43
C GLY A 154 6.56 9.62 1.11
N GLY A 155 6.88 8.35 0.82
CA GLY A 155 7.49 7.92 -0.44
C GLY A 155 6.48 7.87 -1.58
N ILE A 156 5.77 8.96 -1.86
CA ILE A 156 4.69 9.02 -2.85
C ILE A 156 4.98 10.15 -3.84
N LEU A 157 4.86 9.87 -5.14
CA LEU A 157 4.92 10.88 -6.19
C LEU A 157 3.62 10.86 -7.01
N TYR A 158 3.16 12.06 -7.35
CA TYR A 158 2.00 12.31 -8.20
C TYR A 158 2.52 12.47 -9.63
N LEU A 159 1.90 11.79 -10.57
CA LEU A 159 2.36 11.69 -11.94
C LEU A 159 1.23 11.98 -12.92
N ASP A 160 1.58 12.52 -14.08
CA ASP A 160 0.66 12.76 -15.19
C ASP A 160 0.20 11.46 -15.86
N GLU A 161 -0.61 11.60 -16.91
CA GLU A 161 -1.17 10.48 -17.70
C GLU A 161 -0.11 9.65 -18.43
N TYR A 162 1.11 10.17 -18.56
CA TYR A 162 2.26 9.47 -19.13
C TYR A 162 3.18 8.87 -18.07
N GLY A 163 2.86 9.05 -16.78
CA GLY A 163 3.66 8.57 -15.66
C GLY A 163 4.90 9.42 -15.38
N ARG A 164 4.88 10.71 -15.74
CA ARG A 164 5.96 11.66 -15.50
C ARG A 164 5.55 12.67 -14.43
N SER A 165 6.55 13.27 -13.77
CA SER A 165 6.25 14.37 -12.84
C SER A 165 5.80 15.61 -13.59
N SER A 166 4.69 16.19 -13.16
CA SER A 166 4.12 17.41 -13.71
C SER A 166 3.57 18.30 -12.59
N ASP A 167 3.25 19.55 -12.94
CA ASP A 167 2.57 20.50 -12.03
C ASP A 167 1.04 20.48 -12.23
N GLY A 168 0.52 19.51 -13.00
CA GLY A 168 -0.89 19.40 -13.38
C GLY A 168 -1.66 18.36 -12.56
N GLN A 169 -2.81 17.96 -13.08
CA GLN A 169 -3.64 16.92 -12.47
C GLN A 169 -2.91 15.57 -12.47
N ALA A 170 -2.95 14.89 -11.33
CA ALA A 170 -2.40 13.54 -11.22
C ALA A 170 -3.34 12.52 -11.88
N HIS A 171 -2.75 11.63 -12.65
CA HIS A 171 -3.40 10.48 -13.28
C HIS A 171 -2.75 9.16 -12.89
N MET A 172 -1.52 9.21 -12.38
CA MET A 172 -0.78 8.05 -11.87
C MET A 172 -0.13 8.36 -10.52
N LEU A 173 0.19 7.29 -9.80
CA LEU A 173 0.89 7.33 -8.53
C LEU A 173 2.15 6.47 -8.65
N ALA A 174 3.24 6.96 -8.06
CA ALA A 174 4.41 6.13 -7.75
C ALA A 174 4.60 6.01 -6.24
N PHE A 175 4.82 4.78 -5.79
CA PHE A 175 5.14 4.42 -4.40
C PHE A 175 6.59 3.97 -4.33
N ILE A 176 7.40 4.71 -3.58
CA ILE A 176 8.84 4.54 -3.47
C ILE A 176 9.16 4.02 -2.07
N SER A 177 9.95 2.96 -2.01
CA SER A 177 10.46 2.43 -0.74
C SER A 177 11.96 2.19 -0.81
N GLY A 178 12.66 2.53 0.26
CA GLY A 178 14.10 2.30 0.37
C GLY A 178 14.40 0.84 0.68
N LYS A 179 15.26 0.21 -0.11
CA LYS A 179 15.90 -1.06 0.23
C LYS A 179 17.09 -0.78 1.13
N ARG A 180 17.03 -1.29 2.36
CA ARG A 180 18.12 -1.17 3.34
C ARG A 180 19.10 -2.32 3.21
N SER A 181 20.36 -2.02 3.51
CA SER A 181 21.42 -3.02 3.60
C SER A 181 21.14 -4.03 4.72
N LYS A 182 21.65 -5.25 4.53
CA LYS A 182 21.78 -6.23 5.62
C LYS A 182 23.05 -6.01 6.46
N LYS A 183 23.95 -5.14 6.01
CA LYS A 183 25.18 -4.84 6.75
C LYS A 183 24.81 -4.13 8.06
N PRO A 184 25.45 -4.51 9.18
CA PRO A 184 25.28 -3.77 10.42
C PRO A 184 25.68 -2.31 10.18
N PRO A 185 25.01 -1.36 10.85
CA PRO A 185 25.38 0.03 10.74
C PRO A 185 26.85 0.24 11.16
N PHE A 186 27.52 1.19 10.52
CA PHE A 186 28.86 1.60 10.93
C PHE A 186 28.76 2.37 12.25
N CYS A 187 29.34 1.83 13.33
CA CYS A 187 29.52 2.54 14.58
C CYS A 187 30.88 3.25 14.51
N PRO A 188 30.95 4.59 14.68
CA PRO A 188 32.23 5.28 14.77
C PRO A 188 33.09 4.70 15.91
N ASP A 189 34.40 4.60 15.67
CA ASP A 189 35.35 3.91 16.55
C ASP A 189 35.27 4.40 18.01
N GLY A 190 35.08 3.46 18.93
CA GLY A 190 35.10 3.68 20.38
C GLY A 190 33.76 3.53 21.11
N LEU A 191 32.64 3.41 20.40
CA LEU A 191 31.34 3.10 20.98
C LEU A 191 31.01 1.61 20.80
N GLN A 192 30.83 0.89 21.91
CA GLN A 192 30.47 -0.54 21.92
C GLN A 192 29.07 -0.81 21.34
N GLU A 193 28.22 0.20 21.29
CA GLU A 193 26.85 0.11 20.78
C GLU A 193 26.53 1.25 19.82
N CYS A 194 26.05 0.90 18.62
CA CYS A 194 25.42 1.85 17.72
C CYS A 194 24.10 2.32 18.32
N ILE A 195 24.08 3.52 18.87
CA ILE A 195 22.85 4.18 19.34
C ILE A 195 22.00 4.50 18.09
N TYR A 196 21.12 3.56 17.70
CA TYR A 196 20.03 3.73 16.73
C TYR A 196 20.41 4.10 15.28
N THR A 197 21.47 3.53 14.71
CA THR A 197 21.71 3.67 13.27
C THR A 197 20.99 2.55 12.51
N ALA A 198 19.87 2.88 11.89
CA ALA A 198 19.22 1.95 10.98
C ALA A 198 20.16 1.67 9.77
N PRO A 199 20.19 0.45 9.19
CA PRO A 199 21.10 0.13 8.11
C PRO A 199 20.97 1.10 6.92
N PRO A 200 22.08 1.41 6.22
CA PRO A 200 22.07 2.38 5.14
C PRO A 200 21.14 1.93 4.02
N MET A 201 20.52 2.90 3.35
CA MET A 201 19.74 2.65 2.15
C MET A 201 20.71 2.37 0.99
N GLU A 202 20.45 1.31 0.23
CA GLU A 202 21.30 0.92 -0.91
C GLU A 202 20.67 1.29 -2.25
N SER A 203 19.34 1.25 -2.33
CA SER A 203 18.58 1.46 -3.56
C SER A 203 17.10 1.71 -3.26
N LEU A 204 16.35 2.05 -4.30
CA LEU A 204 14.92 2.29 -4.25
C LEU A 204 14.14 1.20 -4.99
N ASN A 205 12.99 0.83 -4.45
CA ASN A 205 11.97 0.04 -5.11
C ASN A 205 10.80 0.96 -5.45
N ILE A 206 10.32 0.91 -6.68
CA ILE A 206 9.27 1.79 -7.19
C ILE A 206 8.15 0.95 -7.75
N LEU A 207 6.94 1.17 -7.23
CA LEU A 207 5.68 0.72 -7.80
C LEU A 207 5.00 1.90 -8.49
N ARG A 208 4.43 1.70 -9.68
CA ARG A 208 3.60 2.68 -10.37
C ARG A 208 2.25 2.09 -10.73
N ILE A 209 1.20 2.89 -10.64
CA ILE A 209 -0.16 2.52 -11.04
C ILE A 209 -0.94 3.77 -11.45
N SER A 210 -1.99 3.61 -12.28
CA SER A 210 -2.97 4.68 -12.50
C SER A 210 -3.78 4.99 -11.25
N GLN A 211 -4.32 6.20 -11.15
CA GLN A 211 -5.21 6.56 -10.05
C GLN A 211 -6.45 5.66 -10.02
N ASP A 212 -7.04 5.37 -11.17
CA ASP A 212 -8.20 4.49 -11.27
C ASP A 212 -7.87 3.06 -10.86
N GLY A 213 -6.73 2.54 -11.33
CA GLY A 213 -6.25 1.22 -10.94
C GLY A 213 -5.97 1.14 -9.43
N PHE A 214 -5.45 2.20 -8.84
CA PHE A 214 -5.22 2.24 -7.39
C PHE A 214 -6.53 2.30 -6.60
N ARG A 215 -7.51 3.09 -7.06
CA ARG A 215 -8.86 3.13 -6.48
C ARG A 215 -9.52 1.76 -6.55
N GLU A 216 -9.44 1.09 -7.69
CA GLU A 216 -9.94 -0.26 -7.87
C GLU A 216 -9.25 -1.26 -6.93
N PHE A 217 -7.92 -1.22 -6.88
CA PHE A 217 -7.13 -2.06 -5.98
C PHE A 217 -7.56 -1.91 -4.52
N VAL A 218 -7.65 -0.68 -3.99
CA VAL A 218 -8.01 -0.49 -2.57
C VAL A 218 -9.44 -0.92 -2.28
N GLY A 219 -10.36 -0.75 -3.23
CA GLY A 219 -11.73 -1.27 -3.13
C GLY A 219 -11.76 -2.79 -3.05
N ARG A 220 -11.10 -3.47 -4.01
CA ARG A 220 -10.99 -4.94 -4.04
C ARG A 220 -10.29 -5.49 -2.79
N TRP A 221 -9.24 -4.82 -2.34
CA TRP A 221 -8.50 -5.15 -1.11
C TRP A 221 -9.41 -5.12 0.13
N ALA A 222 -10.17 -4.04 0.31
CA ALA A 222 -11.09 -3.92 1.45
C ALA A 222 -12.21 -4.97 1.41
N THR A 223 -12.82 -5.19 0.24
CA THR A 223 -13.85 -6.22 0.05
C THR A 223 -13.30 -7.62 0.31
N TRP A 224 -12.09 -7.92 -0.18
CA TRP A 224 -11.46 -9.21 0.07
C TRP A 224 -11.15 -9.41 1.56
N LEU A 225 -10.64 -8.40 2.28
CA LEU A 225 -10.38 -8.48 3.71
C LEU A 225 -11.66 -8.76 4.52
N GLU A 226 -12.77 -8.09 4.19
CA GLU A 226 -14.06 -8.34 4.85
C GLU A 226 -14.55 -9.77 4.56
N ASN A 227 -14.49 -10.22 3.30
CA ASN A 227 -14.90 -11.56 2.90
C ASN A 227 -13.99 -12.67 3.45
N SER A 228 -12.73 -12.35 3.74
CA SER A 228 -11.75 -13.26 4.32
C SER A 228 -11.92 -13.41 5.83
N GLY A 229 -12.50 -12.41 6.49
CA GLY A 229 -12.84 -12.46 7.91
C GLY A 229 -14.15 -13.18 8.19
N ALA A 230 -14.37 -13.48 9.46
CA ALA A 230 -15.55 -14.16 9.99
C ALA A 230 -16.87 -13.34 9.89
N ALA A 231 -17.14 -12.64 8.78
CA ALA A 231 -18.50 -12.30 8.39
C ALA A 231 -19.40 -13.56 8.26
N ARG A 232 -18.80 -14.77 8.23
CA ARG A 232 -19.50 -16.06 8.42
C ARG A 232 -19.47 -16.62 9.85
N GLY A 233 -18.47 -16.30 10.68
CA GLY A 233 -18.27 -16.96 11.99
C GLY A 233 -19.11 -16.42 13.15
N LEU A 234 -19.68 -15.21 13.02
CA LEU A 234 -20.59 -14.64 14.02
C LEU A 234 -22.08 -14.97 13.75
N SER A 235 -22.41 -15.43 12.54
CA SER A 235 -23.78 -15.88 12.24
C SER A 235 -24.08 -17.29 12.77
N GLU A 236 -23.07 -18.13 12.98
CA GLU A 236 -23.28 -19.52 13.41
C GLU A 236 -23.20 -19.70 14.93
N THR A 237 -22.52 -18.80 15.65
CA THR A 237 -22.44 -18.88 17.13
C THR A 237 -23.63 -18.26 17.85
N VAL A 238 -24.39 -17.37 17.21
CA VAL A 238 -25.61 -16.80 17.80
C VAL A 238 -26.83 -17.70 17.57
N ILE A 239 -26.84 -18.53 16.51
CA ILE A 239 -27.94 -19.46 16.22
C ILE A 239 -27.80 -20.77 17.03
N ALA A 240 -26.61 -21.11 17.53
CA ALA A 240 -26.37 -22.29 18.36
C ALA A 240 -26.63 -22.06 19.86
N ALA A 241 -27.15 -20.89 20.25
CA ALA A 241 -27.39 -20.49 21.64
C ALA A 241 -28.85 -20.10 21.96
N GLU A 242 -29.79 -20.40 21.06
CA GLU A 242 -31.25 -20.37 21.31
C GLU A 242 -31.84 -21.78 21.28
#